data_AF-A0A8C7XTT5-F1
#
_entry.id   AF-A0A8C7XTT5-F1
#
_cell.length_a   1.000
_cell.length_b   1.000
_cell.length_c   1.000
_cell.angle_alpha   90.00
_cell.angle_beta   90.00
_cell.angle_gamma   90.00
#
_symmetry.space_group_name_H-M   'P 1'
#
loop_
_entity.id
_entity.type
_entity.pdbx_description
1 polymer ?
#
loop_
_entity_poly.entity_id
_entity_poly.type
_entity_poly.pdbx_seq_one_letter_code
_entity_poly.pdbx_strand_id
1 'polypeptide(L)'
;MGSERLHCVFNKNADACNYGVFVGLVGLLACSFFFMLDYKFSSISSIKDRKKAVMLEIGFSGFWTFLYFVSFCFLANQWSRTKKEDLPLNQGADAARAAIAFSFFSIITWVRIFLIQSKIYWRGIQYFCKNRLHEFAWSVLVPFSPSSRLTGSKSKQIRKLK
;
A
#
# COMPACT_ATOMS: atom_id res chain seq x y z
N MET A 1 34.19 16.03 22.04
CA MET A 1 33.27 15.49 21.01
C MET A 1 31.86 15.62 21.56
N GLY A 2 31.23 16.76 21.28
CA GLY A 2 29.97 17.18 21.89
C GLY A 2 28.81 16.33 21.40
N SER A 3 27.92 15.97 22.32
CA SER A 3 26.60 15.46 21.97
C SER A 3 25.86 16.58 21.21
N GLU A 4 25.88 16.54 19.88
CA GLU A 4 24.89 17.23 19.05
C GLU A 4 23.51 16.68 19.44
N ARG A 5 22.86 17.32 20.41
CA ARG A 5 21.46 17.07 20.68
C ARG A 5 20.71 17.53 19.44
N LEU A 6 20.27 16.59 18.61
CA LEU A 6 19.35 16.83 17.50
C LEU A 6 18.06 17.43 18.09
N HIS A 7 18.00 18.75 18.21
CA HIS A 7 16.86 19.43 18.79
C HIS A 7 15.67 19.32 17.83
N CYS A 8 14.54 18.86 18.35
CA CYS A 8 13.32 18.71 17.56
C CYS A 8 12.84 20.07 17.04
N VAL A 9 12.81 20.21 15.71
CA VAL A 9 12.38 21.43 14.99
C VAL A 9 10.92 21.80 15.32
N PHE A 10 10.09 20.81 15.65
CA PHE A 10 8.68 20.99 16.00
C PHE A 10 8.53 21.42 17.47
N ASN A 11 8.68 22.71 17.74
CA ASN A 11 8.38 23.33 19.05
C ASN A 11 9.10 22.63 20.23
N LYS A 12 10.31 22.09 20.03
CA LYS A 12 11.08 21.30 21.04
C LYS A 12 10.32 20.08 21.61
N ASN A 13 9.26 19.61 20.95
CA ASN A 13 8.52 18.44 21.38
C ASN A 13 9.13 17.19 20.75
N ALA A 14 9.73 16.35 21.59
CA ALA A 14 10.34 15.08 21.18
C ALA A 14 9.29 14.16 20.52
N ASP A 15 8.06 14.18 21.01
CA ASP A 15 6.98 13.31 20.54
C ASP A 15 6.63 13.55 19.06
N ALA A 16 6.68 14.79 18.57
CA ALA A 16 6.38 15.10 17.17
C ALA A 16 7.45 14.56 16.22
N CYS A 17 8.72 14.67 16.60
CA CYS A 17 9.81 14.14 15.81
C CYS A 17 9.84 12.61 15.86
N ASN A 18 9.69 12.03 17.05
CA ASN A 18 9.62 10.58 17.24
C ASN A 18 8.44 9.97 16.47
N TYR A 19 7.29 10.65 16.43
CA TYR A 19 6.14 10.20 15.65
C TYR A 19 6.43 10.17 14.15
N GLY A 20 7.02 11.24 13.60
CA GLY A 20 7.42 11.29 12.19
C GLY A 20 8.47 10.21 11.82
N VAL A 21 9.47 10.01 12.67
CA VAL A 21 10.49 8.96 12.51
C VAL A 21 9.86 7.58 12.58
N PHE A 22 8.96 7.34 13.54
CA PHE A 22 8.27 6.07 13.70
C PHE A 22 7.42 5.72 12.47
N VAL A 23 6.60 6.65 11.99
CA VAL A 23 5.80 6.44 10.78
C VAL A 23 6.72 6.17 9.59
N GLY A 24 7.81 6.92 9.40
CA GLY A 24 8.77 6.67 8.33
C GLY A 24 9.40 5.27 8.40
N LEU A 25 9.91 4.87 9.57
CA LEU A 25 10.61 3.60 9.77
C LEU A 25 9.67 2.40 9.61
N VAL A 26 8.49 2.44 10.24
CA VAL A 26 7.49 1.37 10.12
C VAL A 26 7.02 1.23 8.66
N GLY A 27 6.92 2.33 7.92
CA GLY A 27 6.56 2.31 6.51
C GLY A 27 7.58 1.58 5.66
N LEU A 28 8.87 1.87 5.87
CA LEU A 28 9.96 1.18 5.19
C LEU A 28 9.94 -0.33 5.47
N LEU A 29 9.81 -0.71 6.75
CA LEU A 29 9.76 -2.12 7.16
C LEU A 29 8.55 -2.86 6.57
N ALA A 30 7.38 -2.23 6.60
CA ALA A 30 6.17 -2.81 6.03
C ALA A 30 6.31 -3.00 4.51
N CYS A 31 6.81 -2.01 3.79
CA CYS A 31 7.08 -2.10 2.35
C CYS A 31 8.07 -3.22 2.02
N SER A 32 9.17 -3.33 2.76
CA SER A 32 10.15 -4.42 2.58
C SER A 32 9.53 -5.81 2.84
N PHE A 33 8.70 -5.93 3.87
CA PHE A 33 8.00 -7.17 4.18
C PHE A 33 7.01 -7.57 3.08
N PHE A 34 6.16 -6.65 2.62
CA PHE A 34 5.23 -6.91 1.52
C PHE A 34 5.96 -7.26 0.22
N PHE A 35 7.04 -6.55 -0.10
CA PHE A 35 7.87 -6.87 -1.27
C PHE A 35 8.48 -8.28 -1.19
N MET A 36 8.96 -8.68 -0.01
CA MET A 36 9.51 -10.03 0.20
C MET A 36 8.43 -11.11 0.06
N LEU A 37 7.24 -10.86 0.58
CA LEU A 37 6.09 -11.73 0.39
C LEU A 37 5.76 -11.89 -1.10
N ASP A 38 5.71 -10.80 -1.86
CA ASP A 38 5.48 -10.83 -3.31
C ASP A 38 6.54 -11.65 -4.06
N TYR A 39 7.81 -11.52 -3.69
CA TYR A 39 8.89 -12.32 -4.27
C TYR A 39 8.69 -13.82 -4.00
N LYS A 40 8.34 -14.20 -2.76
CA LYS A 40 8.08 -15.59 -2.39
C LYS A 40 6.83 -16.17 -3.08
N PHE A 41 5.78 -15.35 -3.27
CA PHE A 41 4.55 -15.78 -3.94
C PHE A 41 4.71 -16.01 -5.45
N SER A 42 5.70 -15.38 -6.10
CA SER A 42 6.01 -15.64 -7.51
C SER A 42 6.32 -17.13 -7.80
N SER A 43 6.79 -17.88 -6.80
CA SER A 43 7.16 -19.30 -6.94
C SER A 43 6.02 -20.30 -6.67
N ILE A 44 4.84 -19.89 -6.20
CA ILE A 44 3.72 -20.78 -5.81
C ILE A 44 2.41 -20.35 -6.49
N SER A 45 1.80 -21.26 -7.27
CA SER A 45 0.62 -21.01 -8.12
C SER A 45 -0.74 -20.98 -7.38
N SER A 46 -0.72 -20.87 -6.06
CA SER A 46 -1.93 -20.98 -5.24
C SER A 46 -2.78 -19.71 -5.29
N ILE A 47 -4.00 -19.83 -5.81
CA ILE A 47 -5.01 -18.75 -5.91
C ILE A 47 -5.42 -18.19 -4.53
N LYS A 48 -5.17 -18.94 -3.44
CA LYS A 48 -5.52 -18.56 -2.07
C LYS A 48 -4.61 -17.45 -1.52
N ASP A 49 -3.33 -17.47 -1.89
CA ASP A 49 -2.33 -16.58 -1.32
C ASP A 49 -2.37 -15.17 -1.94
N ARG A 50 -2.62 -15.10 -3.26
CA ARG A 50 -2.85 -13.82 -3.96
C ARG A 50 -4.02 -13.02 -3.37
N LYS A 51 -5.11 -13.68 -2.96
CA LYS A 51 -6.24 -12.99 -2.33
C LYS A 51 -5.89 -12.43 -0.96
N LYS A 52 -5.08 -13.14 -0.17
CA LYS A 52 -4.61 -12.66 1.14
C LYS A 52 -3.65 -11.48 1.00
N ALA A 53 -2.70 -11.56 0.07
CA ALA A 53 -1.76 -10.47 -0.19
C ALA A 53 -2.50 -9.17 -0.55
N VAL A 54 -3.44 -9.23 -1.50
CA VAL A 54 -4.25 -8.06 -1.90
C VAL A 54 -5.10 -7.52 -0.75
N MET A 55 -5.70 -8.37 0.08
CA MET A 55 -6.48 -7.92 1.23
C MET A 55 -5.59 -7.19 2.26
N LEU A 56 -4.39 -7.71 2.53
CA LEU A 56 -3.43 -7.07 3.42
C LEU A 56 -2.96 -5.73 2.85
N GLU A 57 -2.71 -5.64 1.55
CA GLU A 57 -2.30 -4.39 0.89
C GLU A 57 -3.38 -3.30 0.99
N ILE A 58 -4.65 -3.67 0.80
CA ILE A 58 -5.80 -2.76 0.95
C ILE A 58 -5.95 -2.31 2.41
N GLY A 59 -5.87 -3.24 3.37
CA GLY A 59 -5.98 -2.93 4.79
C GLY A 59 -4.83 -2.04 5.27
N PHE A 60 -3.61 -2.37 4.87
CA PHE A 60 -2.42 -1.59 5.15
C PHE A 60 -2.52 -0.18 4.58
N SER A 61 -2.93 -0.03 3.32
CA SER A 61 -3.10 1.28 2.68
C SER A 61 -4.11 2.18 3.43
N GLY A 62 -5.20 1.60 3.94
CA GLY A 62 -6.18 2.34 4.73
C GLY A 62 -5.63 2.80 6.08
N PHE A 63 -5.00 1.90 6.83
CA PHE A 63 -4.37 2.22 8.11
C PHE A 63 -3.24 3.25 7.95
N TRP A 64 -2.44 3.10 6.90
CA TRP A 64 -1.31 3.96 6.62
C TRP A 64 -1.74 5.38 6.24
N THR A 65 -2.84 5.51 5.50
CA THR A 65 -3.47 6.81 5.21
C THR A 65 -3.84 7.55 6.49
N PHE A 66 -4.44 6.85 7.47
CA PHE A 66 -4.81 7.44 8.75
C PHE A 66 -3.58 7.93 9.53
N LEU A 67 -2.50 7.14 9.57
CA LEU A 67 -1.26 7.56 10.23
C LEU A 67 -0.66 8.81 9.60
N TYR A 68 -0.64 8.90 8.25
CA TYR A 68 -0.17 10.11 7.56
C TYR A 68 -1.07 11.32 7.81
N PHE A 69 -2.38 11.12 7.94
CA PHE A 69 -3.30 12.19 8.34
C PHE A 69 -2.98 12.71 9.74
N VAL A 70 -2.80 11.82 10.71
CA VAL A 70 -2.36 12.20 12.07
C VAL A 70 -1.00 12.88 12.04
N SER A 71 -0.04 12.39 11.23
CA SER A 71 1.27 13.05 11.04
C SER A 71 1.11 14.47 10.55
N PHE A 72 0.31 14.68 9.51
CA PHE A 72 0.06 16.01 8.97
C PHE A 72 -0.56 16.93 10.03
N CYS A 73 -1.64 16.50 10.69
CA CYS A 73 -2.30 17.30 11.73
C CYS A 73 -1.36 17.65 12.88
N PHE A 74 -0.60 16.67 13.38
CA PHE A 74 0.28 16.87 14.53
C PHE A 74 1.49 17.75 14.17
N LEU A 75 2.16 17.47 13.05
CA LEU A 75 3.31 18.25 12.60
C LEU A 75 2.88 19.68 12.22
N ALA A 76 1.73 19.87 11.57
CA ALA A 76 1.24 21.21 11.24
C ALA A 76 0.87 22.03 12.49
N ASN A 77 0.19 21.42 13.47
CA ASN A 77 -0.13 22.08 14.74
C ASN A 77 1.14 22.54 15.47
N GLN A 78 2.15 21.67 15.51
CA GLN A 78 3.43 21.99 16.14
C GLN A 78 4.20 23.04 15.35
N TRP A 79 4.18 22.96 14.02
CA TRP A 79 4.83 23.93 13.13
C TRP A 79 4.24 25.33 13.30
N SER A 80 2.92 25.45 13.47
CA SER A 80 2.27 26.74 13.72
C SER A 80 2.65 27.36 15.07
N ARG A 81 3.10 26.56 16.04
CA ARG A 81 3.52 27.01 17.38
C ARG A 81 5.03 27.25 17.46
N THR A 82 5.80 26.77 16.50
CA THR A 82 7.26 26.97 16.44
C THR A 82 7.58 28.44 16.19
N LYS A 83 8.37 29.06 17.07
CA LYS A 83 8.80 30.46 16.92
C LYS A 83 10.08 30.56 16.10
N LYS A 84 10.28 31.68 15.39
CA LYS A 84 11.48 31.93 14.55
C LYS A 84 12.78 31.99 15.36
N GLU A 85 12.68 32.39 16.64
CA GLU A 85 13.79 32.46 17.60
C GLU A 85 14.36 31.09 17.99
N ASP A 86 13.57 30.01 17.86
CA ASP A 86 14.03 28.64 18.08
C ASP A 86 14.70 28.02 16.83
N LEU A 87 14.77 28.76 15.72
CA LEU A 87 15.40 28.34 14.45
C LEU A 87 16.63 29.20 14.11
N PRO A 88 17.67 29.23 14.96
CA PRO A 88 18.83 30.12 14.78
C PRO A 88 19.64 29.83 13.50
N LEU A 89 19.43 28.69 12.83
CA LEU A 89 20.18 28.28 11.64
C LEU A 89 19.34 28.03 10.38
N ASN A 90 18.01 28.20 10.41
CA ASN A 90 17.05 27.85 9.34
C ASN A 90 17.14 26.42 8.75
N GLN A 91 18.19 25.64 9.04
CA GLN A 91 18.51 24.35 8.43
C GLN A 91 17.45 23.27 8.70
N GLY A 92 16.65 23.44 9.76
CA GLY A 92 15.53 22.56 10.09
C GLY A 92 14.17 23.01 9.53
N ALA A 93 13.99 24.28 9.15
CA ALA A 93 12.72 24.80 8.66
C ALA A 93 12.29 24.12 7.37
N ASP A 94 13.23 24.03 6.42
CA ASP A 94 12.94 23.47 5.10
C ASP A 94 12.66 21.98 5.20
N ALA A 95 13.37 21.26 6.07
CA ALA A 95 13.10 19.85 6.36
C ALA A 95 11.70 19.65 6.99
N ALA A 96 11.30 20.50 7.93
CA ALA A 96 9.98 20.41 8.56
C ALA A 96 8.84 20.74 7.58
N ARG A 97 9.00 21.78 6.75
CA ARG A 97 8.05 22.12 5.69
C ARG A 97 7.95 21.01 4.65
N ALA A 98 9.09 20.44 4.24
CA ALA A 98 9.13 19.31 3.33
C ALA A 98 8.42 18.08 3.92
N ALA A 99 8.60 17.79 5.22
CA ALA A 99 7.93 16.66 5.89
C ALA A 99 6.41 16.84 5.97
N ILE A 100 5.93 18.07 6.24
CA ILE A 100 4.49 18.39 6.25
C ILE A 100 3.91 18.22 4.84
N ALA A 101 4.57 18.80 3.83
CA ALA A 101 4.14 18.70 2.44
C ALA A 101 4.14 17.25 1.94
N PHE A 102 5.20 16.49 2.25
CA PHE A 102 5.31 15.07 1.93
C PHE A 102 4.15 14.28 2.54
N SER A 103 3.85 14.48 3.82
CA SER A 103 2.73 13.82 4.50
C SER A 103 1.41 14.12 3.80
N PHE A 104 1.16 15.39 3.43
CA PHE A 104 -0.05 15.79 2.70
C PHE A 104 -0.20 15.08 1.36
N PHE A 105 0.85 15.07 0.52
CA PHE A 105 0.81 14.37 -0.77
C PHE A 105 0.74 12.85 -0.61
N SER A 106 1.31 12.31 0.46
CA SER A 106 1.23 10.89 0.78
C SER A 106 -0.22 10.49 1.05
N ILE A 107 -0.98 11.23 1.85
CA ILE A 107 -2.41 10.96 2.11
C ILE A 107 -3.17 10.80 0.78
N ILE A 108 -2.99 11.74 -0.15
CA ILE A 108 -3.66 11.70 -1.45
C ILE A 108 -3.25 10.46 -2.24
N THR A 109 -1.96 10.12 -2.24
CA THR A 109 -1.42 8.96 -2.96
C THR A 109 -1.98 7.65 -2.39
N TRP A 110 -1.94 7.46 -1.07
CA TRP A 110 -2.42 6.25 -0.42
C TRP A 110 -3.94 6.07 -0.54
N VAL A 111 -4.73 7.16 -0.46
CA VAL A 111 -6.17 7.11 -0.74
C VAL A 111 -6.44 6.67 -2.17
N ARG A 112 -5.71 7.22 -3.16
CA ARG A 112 -5.88 6.83 -4.56
C ARG A 112 -5.56 5.34 -4.77
N ILE A 113 -4.47 4.85 -4.20
CA ILE A 113 -4.10 3.43 -4.24
C ILE A 113 -5.19 2.57 -3.62
N PHE A 114 -5.65 2.90 -2.41
CA PHE A 114 -6.74 2.20 -1.74
C PHE A 114 -8.01 2.12 -2.60
N LEU A 115 -8.42 3.23 -3.21
CA LEU A 115 -9.61 3.28 -4.06
C LEU A 115 -9.44 2.45 -5.34
N ILE A 116 -8.28 2.51 -5.98
CA ILE A 116 -7.98 1.73 -7.19
C ILE A 116 -7.98 0.23 -6.85
N GLN A 117 -7.25 -0.16 -5.80
CA GLN A 117 -7.14 -1.55 -5.36
C GLN A 117 -8.49 -2.10 -4.90
N SER A 118 -9.27 -1.32 -4.14
CA SER A 118 -10.64 -1.69 -3.77
C SER A 118 -11.52 -1.92 -5.01
N LYS A 119 -11.49 -1.01 -5.99
CA LYS A 119 -12.21 -1.19 -7.26
C LYS A 119 -11.79 -2.43 -8.03
N ILE A 120 -10.49 -2.76 -8.04
CA ILE A 120 -9.97 -3.96 -8.70
C ILE A 120 -10.39 -5.22 -7.93
N TYR A 121 -10.33 -5.18 -6.60
CA TYR A 121 -10.77 -6.26 -5.71
C TYR A 121 -12.25 -6.60 -5.92
N TRP A 122 -13.13 -5.59 -5.89
CA TRP A 122 -14.57 -5.76 -6.15
C TRP A 122 -14.84 -6.32 -7.55
N ARG A 123 -14.17 -5.79 -8.59
CA ARG A 123 -14.27 -6.36 -9.95
C ARG A 123 -13.83 -7.82 -9.98
N GLY A 124 -12.71 -8.16 -9.34
CA GLY A 124 -12.21 -9.53 -9.25
C GLY A 124 -13.17 -10.49 -8.54
N ILE A 125 -13.79 -10.06 -7.44
CA ILE A 125 -14.87 -10.81 -6.76
C ILE A 125 -16.04 -11.03 -7.70
N GLN A 126 -16.47 -9.99 -8.42
CA GLN A 126 -17.63 -10.08 -9.32
C GLN A 126 -17.37 -11.01 -10.51
N TYR A 127 -16.16 -10.98 -11.11
CA TYR A 127 -15.75 -11.95 -12.12
C TYR A 127 -15.73 -13.38 -11.58
N PHE A 128 -15.18 -13.58 -10.38
CA PHE A 128 -15.15 -14.89 -9.73
C PHE A 128 -16.55 -15.43 -9.43
N CYS A 129 -17.47 -14.58 -8.99
CA CYS A 129 -18.87 -14.94 -8.75
C CYS A 129 -19.59 -15.30 -10.05
N LYS A 130 -19.43 -14.48 -11.11
CA LYS A 130 -19.99 -14.75 -12.44
C LYS A 130 -19.46 -16.05 -13.04
N ASN A 131 -18.15 -16.30 -12.97
CA ASN A 131 -17.56 -17.54 -13.48
C ASN A 131 -18.02 -18.76 -12.67
N ARG A 132 -18.13 -18.65 -11.35
CA ARG A 132 -18.63 -19.74 -10.50
C ARG A 132 -20.13 -19.99 -10.72
N LEU A 133 -20.93 -18.94 -10.93
CA LEU A 133 -22.35 -19.04 -11.33
C LEU A 133 -22.49 -19.63 -12.74
N HIS A 134 -21.59 -19.32 -13.67
CA HIS A 134 -21.58 -19.93 -15.00
C HIS A 134 -21.24 -21.43 -14.90
N GLU A 135 -20.25 -21.82 -14.11
CA GLU A 135 -19.97 -23.25 -13.81
C GLU A 135 -21.19 -23.95 -13.16
N PHE A 136 -21.91 -23.27 -12.25
CA PHE A 136 -23.14 -23.79 -11.65
C PHE A 136 -24.32 -23.84 -12.63
N ALA A 137 -24.47 -22.84 -13.50
CA ALA A 137 -25.51 -22.80 -14.51
C ALA A 137 -25.30 -23.90 -15.56
N TRP A 138 -24.06 -24.16 -15.98
CA TRP A 138 -23.73 -25.28 -16.87
C TRP A 138 -23.93 -26.65 -16.21
N SER A 139 -23.71 -26.78 -14.90
CA SER A 139 -23.97 -28.04 -14.18
C SER A 139 -25.46 -28.29 -13.86
N VAL A 140 -26.30 -27.25 -13.83
CA VAL A 140 -27.76 -27.38 -13.64
C VAL A 140 -28.51 -27.45 -14.97
N LEU A 141 -28.04 -26.76 -16.02
CA LEU A 141 -28.71 -26.70 -17.33
C LEU A 141 -28.32 -27.86 -18.27
N VAL A 142 -27.30 -28.67 -17.94
CA VAL A 142 -26.87 -29.81 -18.78
C VAL A 142 -26.85 -31.10 -17.95
N PRO A 143 -27.95 -31.88 -17.92
CA PRO A 143 -27.91 -33.23 -17.37
C PRO A 143 -27.24 -34.16 -18.39
N PHE A 144 -25.98 -34.51 -18.11
CA PHE A 144 -25.20 -35.62 -18.70
C PHE A 144 -24.99 -35.65 -20.23
N SER A 145 -23.74 -35.47 -20.67
CA SER A 145 -23.15 -36.31 -21.72
C SER A 145 -21.61 -36.32 -21.62
N PRO A 146 -20.93 -37.47 -21.84
CA PRO A 146 -19.56 -37.70 -21.39
C PRO A 146 -18.49 -37.38 -22.47
N SER A 147 -17.27 -37.16 -21.99
CA SER A 147 -16.00 -37.32 -22.73
C SER A 147 -15.76 -36.46 -23.99
N SER A 148 -14.96 -35.40 -23.85
CA SER A 148 -13.83 -35.20 -24.77
C SER A 148 -12.66 -34.52 -24.07
N ARG A 149 -11.65 -35.38 -23.88
CA ARG A 149 -10.24 -35.09 -23.71
C ARG A 149 -9.74 -34.16 -24.82
N LEU A 150 -8.66 -33.42 -24.52
CA LEU A 150 -7.70 -32.75 -25.42
C LEU A 150 -8.13 -31.35 -25.91
N THR A 151 -7.32 -30.31 -25.98
CA THR A 151 -5.87 -30.09 -25.78
C THR A 151 -5.60 -28.60 -25.98
N GLY A 152 -4.64 -28.04 -25.24
CA GLY A 152 -3.65 -27.14 -25.86
C GLY A 152 -4.10 -25.75 -26.33
N SER A 153 -4.56 -24.87 -25.43
CA SER A 153 -4.76 -23.43 -25.76
C SER A 153 -3.67 -22.50 -25.17
N LYS A 154 -2.40 -22.94 -25.13
CA LYS A 154 -1.26 -22.03 -24.83
C LYS A 154 0.07 -22.28 -25.54
N SER A 155 0.21 -23.25 -26.46
CA SER A 155 1.52 -23.56 -27.09
C SER A 155 1.61 -23.41 -28.63
N LYS A 156 0.50 -23.38 -29.39
CA LYS A 156 0.57 -23.33 -30.87
C LYS A 156 0.53 -21.94 -31.53
N GLN A 157 0.31 -20.84 -30.79
CA GLN A 157 0.33 -19.50 -31.41
C GLN A 157 1.74 -18.87 -31.54
N ILE A 158 2.80 -19.49 -31.00
CA ILE A 158 4.18 -18.97 -31.10
C ILE A 158 4.98 -19.66 -32.24
N ARG A 159 4.36 -20.55 -33.02
CA ARG A 159 5.04 -21.28 -34.11
C ARG A 159 4.61 -20.89 -35.54
N LYS A 160 3.82 -19.84 -35.71
CA LYS A 160 3.40 -19.30 -37.03
C LYS A 160 4.00 -17.93 -37.38
N LEU A 161 4.95 -17.43 -36.58
CA LEU A 161 5.72 -16.20 -36.85
C LEU A 161 7.23 -16.50 -37.01
N LYS A 162 7.56 -17.61 -37.68
CA LYS A 162 8.88 -17.84 -38.28
C LYS A 162 8.67 -18.38 -39.68
#